data_AF-A0A5D6VWC9-F1
#
_entry.id   AF-A0A5D6VWC9-F1
#
_cell.length_a   1.000
_cell.length_b   1.000
_cell.length_c   1.000
_cell.angle_alpha   90.00
_cell.angle_beta   90.00
_cell.angle_gamma   90.00
#
_symmetry.space_group_name_H-M   'P 1'
#
loop_
_entity.id
_entity.type
_entity.pdbx_description
1 polymer ?
#
loop_
_entity_poly.entity_id
_entity_poly.type
_entity_poly.pdbx_seq_one_letter_code
_entity_poly.pdbx_strand_id
1 'polypeptide(L)' 'MSENQEKFNWEAALESVEHGEMLSKEIGFGFSDEDIVELAKLHKANKCRDKIVELLVDCNFITEAMDFAEQNYEAYL' A
#
# COMPACT_ATOMS: atom_id res chain seq x y z
N MET A 1 -23.91 10.09 13.72
CA MET A 1 -23.36 10.26 12.36
C MET A 1 -22.26 9.23 12.23
N SER A 2 -22.51 8.14 11.51
CA SER A 2 -21.51 7.13 11.23
C SER A 2 -21.33 7.15 9.72
N GLU A 3 -20.33 7.90 9.25
CA GLU A 3 -19.87 7.79 7.88
C GLU A 3 -19.31 6.37 7.73
N ASN A 4 -20.06 5.50 7.06
CA ASN A 4 -19.47 4.34 6.40
C ASN A 4 -18.57 4.90 5.29
N GLN A 5 -17.32 5.26 5.63
CA GLN A 5 -16.29 5.35 4.61
C GLN A 5 -16.04 3.91 4.15
N GLU A 6 -16.44 3.62 2.92
CA GLU A 6 -16.03 2.37 2.27
C GLU A 6 -14.50 2.32 2.30
N LYS A 7 -13.98 1.26 2.90
CA LYS A 7 -12.55 1.01 3.00
C LYS A 7 -11.99 0.93 1.58
N PHE A 8 -10.94 1.69 1.29
CA PHE A 8 -10.29 1.66 -0.02
C PHE A 8 -9.77 0.24 -0.29
N ASN A 9 -10.22 -0.39 -1.37
CA ASN A 9 -9.81 -1.76 -1.69
C ASN A 9 -8.48 -1.75 -2.43
N TRP A 10 -7.40 -1.79 -1.66
CA TRP A 10 -6.03 -1.80 -2.17
C TRP A 10 -5.73 -2.94 -3.14
N GLU A 11 -6.24 -4.15 -2.87
CA GLU A 11 -6.00 -5.31 -3.74
C GLU A 11 -6.58 -5.06 -5.13
N ALA A 12 -7.85 -4.65 -5.21
CA ALA A 12 -8.51 -4.37 -6.48
C ALA A 12 -7.85 -3.19 -7.23
N ALA A 13 -7.46 -2.13 -6.52
CA ALA A 13 -6.78 -0.98 -7.12
C ALA A 13 -5.43 -1.39 -7.73
N LEU A 14 -4.60 -2.12 -6.98
CA LEU A 14 -3.28 -2.57 -7.42
C LEU A 14 -3.36 -3.62 -8.55
N GLU A 15 -4.39 -4.46 -8.58
CA GLU A 15 -4.64 -5.38 -9.69
C GLU A 15 -5.06 -4.64 -10.97
N SER A 16 -5.68 -3.46 -10.85
CA SER A 16 -6.21 -2.71 -11.99
C SER A 16 -5.16 -1.91 -12.78
N VAL A 17 -3.99 -1.66 -12.20
CA VAL A 17 -2.90 -0.88 -12.81
C VAL A 17 -1.75 -1.78 -13.25
N GLU A 18 -0.97 -1.36 -14.25
CA GLU A 18 0.23 -2.11 -14.66
C GLU A 18 1.37 -1.95 -13.65
N HIS A 19 1.60 -0.71 -13.21
CA HIS A 19 2.62 -0.33 -12.24
C HIS A 19 2.01 0.33 -11.02
N GLY A 20 2.62 0.10 -9.85
CA GLY A 20 2.13 0.62 -8.57
C GLY A 20 2.10 2.15 -8.53
N GLU A 21 3.12 2.82 -9.06
CA GLU A 21 3.21 4.29 -9.03
C GLU A 21 2.06 5.01 -9.76
N MET A 22 1.30 4.29 -10.59
CA MET A 22 0.14 4.85 -11.28
C MET A 22 -0.95 5.32 -10.29
N LEU A 23 -0.99 4.75 -9.08
CA LEU A 23 -1.95 5.12 -8.05
C LEU A 23 -1.52 6.32 -7.21
N SER A 24 -0.22 6.69 -7.19
CA SER A 24 0.31 7.71 -6.27
C SER A 24 -0.41 9.05 -6.38
N LYS A 25 -0.68 9.49 -7.62
CA LYS A 25 -1.40 10.74 -7.86
C LYS A 25 -2.87 10.65 -7.47
N GLU A 26 -3.49 9.49 -7.62
CA GLU A 26 -4.91 9.27 -7.29
C GLU A 26 -5.15 9.33 -5.79
N ILE A 27 -4.21 8.81 -5.00
CA ILE A 27 -4.27 8.83 -3.53
C ILE A 27 -3.67 10.11 -2.93
N GLY A 28 -3.13 11.01 -3.75
CA GLY A 28 -2.54 12.27 -3.29
C GLY A 28 -1.16 12.12 -2.63
N PHE A 29 -0.40 11.08 -2.99
CA PHE A 29 0.95 10.79 -2.50
C PHE A 29 1.03 10.58 -0.97
N GLY A 30 -0.06 10.12 -0.36
CA GLY A 30 -0.12 9.89 1.08
C GLY A 30 -0.91 8.64 1.42
N PHE A 31 -0.60 8.08 2.58
CA PHE A 31 -1.29 6.95 3.17
C PHE A 31 -1.77 7.32 4.58
N SER A 32 -2.90 6.76 4.97
CA SER A 32 -3.24 6.62 6.38
C SER A 32 -2.48 5.44 7.00
N ASP A 33 -2.43 5.38 8.33
CA ASP A 33 -1.86 4.23 9.04
C ASP A 33 -2.61 2.94 8.68
N GLU A 34 -3.94 3.02 8.51
CA GLU A 34 -4.77 1.88 8.10
C GLU A 34 -4.41 1.37 6.68
N ASP A 35 -4.06 2.27 5.76
CA ASP A 35 -3.61 1.90 4.41
C ASP A 35 -2.28 1.14 4.48
N ILE A 36 -1.31 1.64 5.25
CA ILE A 36 -0.02 0.97 5.43
C ILE A 36 -0.21 -0.43 6.03
N VAL A 37 -1.09 -0.58 7.02
CA VAL A 37 -1.43 -1.89 7.61
C VAL A 37 -2.04 -2.83 6.58
N GLU A 38 -2.91 -2.33 5.69
CA GLU A 38 -3.54 -3.14 4.64
C GLU A 38 -2.55 -3.55 3.55
N LEU A 39 -1.70 -2.63 3.11
CA LEU A 39 -0.61 -2.89 2.17
C LEU A 39 0.38 -3.92 2.75
N ALA A 40 0.72 -3.82 4.04
CA ALA A 40 1.55 -4.81 4.73
C ALA A 40 0.92 -6.21 4.70
N LYS A 41 -0.38 -6.31 4.97
CA LYS A 41 -1.13 -7.59 4.93
C LYS A 41 -1.12 -8.20 3.54
N LEU A 42 -1.37 -7.39 2.49
CA LEU A 42 -1.36 -7.85 1.11
C LEU A 42 0.04 -8.31 0.67
N HIS A 43 1.06 -7.50 0.96
CA HIS A 43 2.44 -7.83 0.62
C HIS A 43 2.90 -9.12 1.32
N LYS A 44 2.63 -9.27 2.63
CA LYS A 44 2.92 -10.49 3.40
C LYS A 44 2.17 -11.72 2.86
N ALA A 45 0.97 -11.54 2.32
CA ALA A 45 0.21 -12.58 1.64
C ALA A 45 0.70 -12.87 0.20
N ASN A 46 1.84 -12.28 -0.21
CA ASN A 46 2.42 -12.40 -1.54
C ASN A 46 1.51 -11.88 -2.66
N LYS A 47 0.68 -10.86 -2.37
CA LYS A 47 -0.19 -10.20 -3.35
C LYS A 47 0.37 -8.84 -3.73
N CYS A 48 0.39 -8.56 -5.03
CA CYS A 48 0.75 -7.25 -5.60
C CYS A 48 2.09 -6.67 -5.09
N ARG A 49 3.03 -7.51 -4.63
CA ARG A 49 4.20 -7.06 -3.86
C ARG A 49 5.01 -5.97 -4.55
N ASP A 50 5.38 -6.21 -5.81
CA ASP A 50 6.25 -5.29 -6.55
C ASP A 50 5.55 -3.94 -6.74
N LYS A 51 4.25 -3.95 -7.06
CA LYS A 51 3.43 -2.74 -7.18
C LYS A 51 3.28 -2.01 -5.85
N ILE A 52 3.16 -2.72 -4.74
CA ILE A 52 3.11 -2.09 -3.41
C ILE A 52 4.42 -1.35 -3.14
N VAL A 53 5.57 -1.97 -3.42
CA VAL A 53 6.89 -1.35 -3.24
C VAL A 53 7.07 -0.15 -4.18
N GLU A 54 6.73 -0.27 -5.46
CA GLU A 54 6.76 0.83 -6.45
C GLU A 54 5.94 2.03 -5.96
N LEU A 55 4.71 1.79 -5.52
CA LEU A 55 3.80 2.80 -5.02
C LEU A 55 4.34 3.51 -3.76
N LEU A 56 4.84 2.75 -2.78
CA LEU A 56 5.42 3.31 -1.56
C LEU A 56 6.65 4.18 -1.89
N VAL A 57 7.50 3.74 -2.81
CA VAL A 57 8.69 4.51 -3.24
C VAL A 57 8.28 5.82 -3.92
N ASP A 58 7.33 5.78 -4.85
CA ASP A 58 6.88 6.97 -5.57
C ASP A 58 6.17 7.99 -4.64
N CYS A 59 5.48 7.50 -3.59
CA CYS A 59 4.92 8.33 -2.53
C CYS A 59 5.93 8.76 -1.45
N ASN A 60 7.21 8.40 -1.58
CA ASN A 60 8.29 8.71 -0.63
C ASN A 60 8.16 8.05 0.77
N PHE A 61 7.47 6.92 0.86
CA PHE A 61 7.40 6.03 2.04
C PHE A 61 8.52 4.96 1.94
N ILE A 62 9.77 5.43 1.87
CA ILE A 62 10.94 4.60 1.58
C ILE A 62 11.22 3.58 2.70
N THR A 63 10.99 3.96 3.96
CA THR A 63 11.20 3.07 5.11
C THR A 63 10.29 1.85 5.02
N GLU A 64 9.00 2.10 4.80
CA GLU A 64 7.96 1.09 4.65
C GLU A 64 8.24 0.20 3.43
N ALA A 65 8.65 0.80 2.31
CA ALA A 65 9.03 0.05 1.10
C ALA A 65 10.19 -0.92 1.36
N MET A 66 11.24 -0.46 2.06
CA MET A 66 12.39 -1.29 2.42
C MET A 66 12.00 -2.39 3.40
N ASP A 67 11.25 -2.06 4.45
CA ASP A 67 10.76 -3.04 5.42
C ASP A 67 9.92 -4.13 4.74
N PHE A 68 9.05 -3.76 3.81
CA PHE A 68 8.20 -4.72 3.11
C PHE A 68 9.03 -5.64 2.21
N ALA A 69 10.02 -5.10 1.49
CA ALA A 69 10.94 -5.86 0.66
C ALA A 69 11.79 -6.85 1.48
N GLU A 70 12.18 -6.47 2.70
CA GLU A 70 12.91 -7.32 3.64
C GLU A 70 12.01 -8.25 4.47
N GLN A 71 10.68 -8.16 4.30
CA GLN A 71 9.67 -8.90 5.05
C GLN A 71 9.59 -8.57 6.56
N ASN A 72 9.98 -7.35 6.93
CA ASN A 72 9.92 -6.81 8.28
C ASN A 72 8.54 -6.18 8.56
N TYR A 73 7.55 -6.97 8.96
CA TYR A 73 6.18 -6.48 9.15
C TYR A 73 5.80 -6.13 10.60
N GLU A 74 6.69 -6.34 11.58
CA GLU A 74 6.36 -6.24 13.01
C GLU A 74 5.87 -4.85 13.44
N ALA A 75 6.32 -3.79 12.78
CA ALA A 75 5.88 -2.43 13.07
C ALA A 75 4.48 -2.09 12.51
N TYR A 76 3.92 -2.94 11.66
CA TYR A 76 2.73 -2.65 10.83
C TYR A 76 1.57 -3.62 11.07
N LEU A 77 1.74 -4.69 11.87
CA LEU A 77 0.76 -5.75 12.10
C LEU A 77 0.52 -6.01 13.58
#